data_AF-A0A0G0L2I3-F1
#
_entry.id   AF-A0A0G0L2I3-F1
#
_cell.length_a   1.000
_cell.length_b   1.000
_cell.length_c   1.000
_cell.angle_alpha   90.00
_cell.angle_beta   90.00
_cell.angle_gamma   90.00
#
_symmetry.space_group_name_H-M   'P 1'
#
loop_
_entity.id
_entity.type
_entity.pdbx_description
1 polymer ?
#
loop_
_entity_poly.entity_id
_entity_poly.type
_entity_poly.pdbx_seq_one_letter_code
_entity_poly.pdbx_strand_id
1 'polypeptide(L)'
;MQKSITKYIDMNPEILGGTPVIKGTRIPLIRLYYLVKQGYSPHDLQKDYPWVDKEKIQMVVAYLMKVGLDAIEKTYSPQASS
;
A
#
# COMPACT_ATOMS: atom_id res chain seq x y z
N MET A 1 6.62 13.09 14.21
CA MET A 1 5.51 12.23 13.73
C MET A 1 6.05 10.83 13.43
N GLN A 2 6.14 9.96 14.45
CA GLN A 2 6.46 8.54 14.27
C GLN A 2 5.17 7.72 14.44
N LYS A 3 4.19 7.89 13.55
CA LYS A 3 3.09 6.92 13.45
C LYS A 3 3.62 5.77 12.60
N SER A 4 3.89 4.62 13.22
CA SER A 4 4.42 3.43 12.54
C SER A 4 3.48 3.01 11.41
N ILE A 5 3.97 3.06 10.17
CA ILE A 5 3.20 2.73 8.96
C ILE A 5 2.68 1.28 8.97
N THR A 6 3.32 0.41 9.76
CA THR A 6 2.96 -0.99 10.00
C THR A 6 1.54 -1.21 10.52
N LYS A 7 0.89 -0.19 11.08
CA LYS A 7 -0.54 -0.30 11.45
C LYS A 7 -1.50 -0.23 10.26
N TYR A 8 -1.03 0.23 9.11
CA TYR A 8 -1.83 0.42 7.89
C TYR A 8 -1.45 -0.54 6.77
N ILE A 9 -0.34 -1.26 6.90
CA ILE A 9 0.15 -2.23 5.92
C ILE A 9 0.06 -3.63 6.55
N ASP A 10 -0.32 -4.61 5.75
CA ASP A 10 -0.28 -6.03 6.11
C ASP A 10 0.58 -6.79 5.10
N MET A 11 1.38 -7.73 5.60
CA MET A 11 2.33 -8.55 4.84
C MET A 11 2.22 -10.00 5.32
N ASN A 12 1.01 -10.54 5.27
CA ASN A 12 0.73 -11.92 5.63
C ASN A 12 0.91 -12.83 4.41
N PRO A 13 1.75 -13.89 4.46
CA PRO A 13 1.88 -14.88 3.39
C PRO A 13 0.55 -15.47 2.90
N GLU A 14 -0.45 -15.57 3.76
CA GLU A 14 -1.80 -16.04 3.44
C GLU A 14 -2.63 -15.03 2.63
N ILE A 15 -2.20 -13.76 2.59
CA ILE A 15 -2.86 -12.67 1.88
C ILE A 15 -1.98 -12.25 0.70
N LEU A 16 -2.42 -12.59 -0.53
CA LEU A 16 -1.70 -12.29 -1.77
C LEU A 16 -0.22 -12.74 -1.74
N GLY A 17 0.06 -13.90 -1.15
CA GLY A 17 1.41 -14.46 -1.12
C GLY A 17 2.42 -13.61 -0.33
N GLY A 18 1.95 -12.80 0.63
CA GLY A 18 2.82 -11.91 1.40
C GLY A 18 3.05 -10.54 0.76
N THR A 19 2.39 -10.26 -0.37
CA THR A 19 2.45 -8.95 -1.01
C THR A 19 1.99 -7.87 -0.03
N PRO A 20 2.71 -6.75 0.14
CA PRO A 20 2.27 -5.65 0.98
C PRO A 20 0.94 -5.08 0.49
N VAL A 21 -0.07 -5.14 1.37
CA VAL A 21 -1.42 -4.63 1.12
C VAL A 21 -1.83 -3.61 2.16
N ILE A 22 -2.85 -2.80 1.85
CA ILE A 22 -3.52 -1.99 2.89
C ILE A 22 -4.18 -2.95 3.89
N LYS A 23 -3.92 -2.76 5.18
CA LYS A 23 -4.40 -3.65 6.24
C LYS A 23 -5.92 -3.79 6.25
N GLY A 24 -6.39 -5.03 6.26
CA GLY A 24 -7.81 -5.38 6.17
C GLY A 24 -8.37 -5.33 4.75
N THR A 25 -7.51 -5.30 3.74
CA THR A 25 -7.89 -5.31 2.32
C THR A 25 -7.00 -6.29 1.55
N ARG A 26 -7.32 -6.52 0.27
CA ARG A 26 -6.42 -7.16 -0.69
C ARG A 26 -5.93 -6.16 -1.74
N ILE A 27 -5.76 -4.90 -1.37
CA ILE A 27 -5.31 -3.83 -2.27
C ILE A 27 -3.79 -3.70 -2.13
N PRO A 28 -3.00 -4.05 -3.16
CA PRO A 28 -1.55 -3.96 -3.11
C PRO A 28 -1.06 -2.52 -3.03
N LEU A 29 0.01 -2.28 -2.27
CA LEU A 29 0.65 -0.96 -2.20
C LEU A 29 1.18 -0.51 -3.56
N ILE A 30 1.70 -1.44 -4.36
CA ILE A 30 2.18 -1.17 -5.73
C ILE A 30 1.07 -0.63 -6.63
N ARG A 31 -0.18 -1.09 -6.45
CA ARG A 31 -1.33 -0.59 -7.21
C ARG A 31 -1.59 0.87 -6.88
N LEU A 32 -1.63 1.23 -5.60
CA LEU A 32 -1.80 2.61 -5.16
C LEU A 32 -0.69 3.51 -5.70
N TYR A 33 0.56 3.05 -5.65
CA TYR A 33 1.70 3.82 -6.15
C TYR A 33 1.54 4.17 -7.63
N TYR A 34 1.20 3.19 -8.48
CA TYR A 34 1.00 3.45 -9.90
C TYR A 34 -0.20 4.35 -10.18
N LEU A 35 -1.31 4.21 -9.44
CA LEU A 35 -2.45 5.12 -9.58
C LEU A 35 -2.06 6.56 -9.25
N VAL A 36 -1.30 6.78 -8.16
CA VAL A 36 -0.79 8.11 -7.81
C VAL A 36 0.15 8.65 -8.90
N LYS A 37 0.99 7.79 -9.49
CA LYS A 37 1.84 8.17 -10.65
C LYS A 37 1.04 8.52 -11.90
N GLN A 38 -0.15 7.96 -12.07
CA GLN A 38 -1.10 8.30 -13.13
C GLN A 38 -1.90 9.58 -12.82
N GLY A 39 -1.66 10.22 -11.68
CA GLY A 39 -2.30 11.48 -11.30
C GLY A 39 -3.50 11.33 -10.37
N TYR A 40 -3.79 10.12 -9.86
CA TYR A 40 -4.88 9.94 -8.89
C TYR A 40 -4.53 10.60 -7.56
N SER A 41 -5.44 11.43 -7.05
CA SER A 41 -5.32 11.98 -5.71
C SER A 41 -5.78 10.97 -4.64
N PRO A 42 -5.41 11.13 -3.36
CA PRO A 42 -5.98 10.32 -2.27
C PRO A 42 -7.51 10.38 -2.21
N HIS A 43 -8.11 11.47 -2.69
CA HIS A 43 -9.55 11.61 -2.76
C HIS A 43 -10.17 10.74 -3.88
N ASP A 44 -9.51 10.65 -5.03
CA ASP A 44 -9.97 9.77 -6.12
C ASP A 44 -9.83 8.30 -5.73
N LEU A 45 -8.73 7.94 -5.08
CA LEU A 45 -8.55 6.61 -4.50
C LEU A 45 -9.63 6.28 -3.45
N GLN A 46 -10.07 7.25 -2.66
CA GLN A 46 -11.17 7.04 -1.71
C GLN A 46 -12.52 6.80 -2.41
N LYS A 47 -12.75 7.41 -3.58
CA LYS A 47 -13.96 7.14 -4.37
C LYS A 47 -13.94 5.75 -4.99
N ASP A 48 -12.77 5.27 -5.40
CA ASP A 48 -12.59 3.93 -5.95
C ASP A 48 -12.66 2.85 -4.85
N TYR A 49 -12.23 3.19 -3.64
CA TYR A 49 -12.19 2.30 -2.47
C TYR A 49 -12.96 2.88 -1.27
N PRO A 50 -14.29 3.10 -1.38
CA PRO A 50 -15.08 3.79 -0.34
C PRO A 50 -15.16 3.02 0.98
N TRP A 51 -14.96 1.69 0.95
CA TRP A 51 -14.92 0.83 2.14
C TRP A 51 -13.58 0.86 2.88
N VAL A 52 -12.54 1.48 2.29
CA VAL A 52 -11.24 1.62 2.94
C VAL A 52 -11.25 2.90 3.76
N ASP A 53 -10.75 2.81 4.99
CA ASP A 53 -10.63 3.96 5.87
C ASP A 53 -9.76 5.06 5.23
N LYS A 54 -10.25 6.29 5.29
CA LYS A 54 -9.58 7.46 4.69
C LYS A 54 -8.20 7.72 5.27
N GLU A 55 -8.00 7.53 6.58
CA GLU A 55 -6.68 7.68 7.21
C GLU A 55 -5.72 6.62 6.66
N LYS A 56 -6.18 5.39 6.41
CA LYS A 56 -5.35 4.34 5.78
C LYS A 56 -4.87 4.76 4.40
N ILE A 57 -5.77 5.19 3.52
CA ILE A 57 -5.39 5.62 2.15
C ILE A 57 -4.39 6.77 2.23
N GLN A 58 -4.68 7.80 3.01
CA GLN A 58 -3.82 8.98 3.12
C GLN A 58 -2.43 8.63 3.66
N MET A 59 -2.36 7.82 4.72
CA MET A 59 -1.09 7.46 5.34
C MET A 59 -0.25 6.53 4.46
N VAL A 60 -0.88 5.57 3.78
CA VAL A 60 -0.20 4.69 2.83
C VAL A 60 0.31 5.50 1.64
N VAL A 61 -0.53 6.34 1.01
CA VAL A 61 -0.09 7.18 -0.12
C VAL A 61 1.05 8.12 0.28
N ALA A 62 0.94 8.79 1.44
CA ALA A 62 2.01 9.67 1.93
C ALA A 62 3.32 8.90 2.16
N TYR A 63 3.25 7.67 2.68
CA TYR A 63 4.40 6.81 2.82
C TYR A 63 4.99 6.42 1.46
N LEU A 64 4.18 5.91 0.54
CA LEU A 64 4.57 5.53 -0.82
C LEU A 64 5.29 6.67 -1.53
N MET A 65 4.79 7.90 -1.39
CA MET A 65 5.41 9.06 -2.03
C MET A 65 6.71 9.50 -1.36
N LYS A 66 6.88 9.23 -0.07
CA LYS A 66 8.11 9.55 0.66
C LYS A 66 9.23 8.56 0.38
N VAL A 67 8.92 7.26 0.30
CA VAL A 67 9.94 6.19 0.25
C VAL A 67 10.11 5.56 -1.14
N GLY A 68 9.16 5.73 -2.04
CA GLY A 68 9.16 5.05 -3.35
C GLY A 68 8.85 3.55 -3.26
N LEU A 69 8.83 2.86 -4.40
CA LEU A 69 8.62 1.40 -4.45
C LEU A 69 9.84 0.62 -3.96
N ASP A 70 11.05 1.12 -4.20
CA ASP A 70 12.30 0.41 -3.87
C ASP A 70 12.39 0.06 -2.37
N ALA A 71 11.84 0.91 -1.50
CA ALA A 71 11.79 0.65 -0.07
C ALA A 71 10.79 -0.46 0.31
N ILE A 72 9.73 -0.63 -0.48
CA ILE A 72 8.70 -1.66 -0.29
C ILE A 72 9.21 -2.99 -0.83
N GLU A 73 9.85 -2.99 -1.99
CA GLU A 73 10.45 -4.18 -2.60
C GLU A 73 11.61 -4.72 -1.78
N LYS A 74 12.45 -3.88 -1.17
CA LYS A 74 13.49 -4.38 -0.25
C LYS A 74 12.92 -5.06 1.00
N THR A 75 11.70 -4.70 1.38
CA THR A 75 10.99 -5.30 2.52
C THR A 75 10.19 -6.54 2.09
N TYR A 76 9.95 -6.70 0.78
CA TYR A 76 9.24 -7.81 0.17
C TYR A 76 10.23 -8.63 -0.67
N SER A 77 10.73 -9.74 -0.14
CA SER A 77 11.37 -10.74 -0.99
C SER A 77 10.25 -11.59 -1.59
N PRO A 78 9.83 -11.41 -2.85
CA PRO A 78 9.04 -12.45 -3.48
C PRO A 78 9.98 -13.64 -3.56
N GLN A 79 9.64 -14.75 -2.89
CA GLN A 79 10.10 -16.03 -3.42
C GLN A 79 9.62 -16.07 -4.87
N ALA A 80 10.56 -15.81 -5.78
CA ALA A 80 10.36 -15.96 -7.19
C ALA A 80 9.75 -17.33 -7.41
N SER A 81 8.54 -17.36 -7.97
CA SER A 81 7.94 -18.57 -8.50
C SER A 81 8.99 -19.23 -9.39
N SER A 82 9.44 -20.41 -8.96
CA SER A 82 10.32 -21.30 -9.71
C SER A 82 9.63 -21.77 -10.99
#